data_AF-A0AAN6ZSI5-F1
#
_entry.id   AF-A0AAN6ZSI5-F1
#
_cell.length_a   1.000
_cell.length_b   1.000
_cell.length_c   1.000
_cell.angle_alpha   90.00
_cell.angle_beta   90.00
_cell.angle_gamma   90.00
#
_symmetry.space_group_name_H-M   'P 1'
#
loop_
_entity.id
_entity.type
_entity.pdbx_description
1 polymer ?
#
loop_
_entity_poly.entity_id
_entity_poly.type
_entity_poly.pdbx_seq_one_letter_code
_entity_poly.pdbx_strand_id
1 'polypeptide(L)'
;MTDRVFQLSGTCNNYPWGKQGQQSLAAQLCKKTEQDFEIKEDEYYSEMWFGDYPDFPARVLKTGELLRDVLDKNKEKLLGEKVIDQLGGQLPFLPKILSIAKALPLQIHPNKDLAAKLHAKDPDNFTDPNHKPEIAVALSQFEVFAGFKPLSEIEPLFKLPALRSFVPKNATQWTDQTLREVTRNILKADDTTIKHANDDLLSTSRADLGNAAYILDLLPRLQNQYGPQDPGALVALTCMNFLTLQPSEALYIPADGIHAYLGGDIVECMACSNNVLNAGFCPPAERNSIDLFADTLTFKAHSRADVVLPSKETGKSGKGKTRVYKPPMSEFDMLRAELAAGEEDEIAESDGPGGLARRREGRGGDGGEGMSEMEDVMLTNSFGVTVEGKEYMGLFVDLAVDSAAGLTSKERHESLETIWGFTCQCALCTAPPEVLRASDEHREEIRSLQGKVVELAQKGEFNKAIDAAERLFVLVEEEGLTEQMGGMHEVPARLYYHVGNLEKALEYTLKAKHEIDGHGVPSASEKEHMAMLMGFIERIEREIEDKQAQ
;
A
#
# COMPACT_ATOMS: atom_id res chain seq x y z
N MET A 1 10.05 18.44 -26.72
CA MET A 1 9.04 18.24 -25.67
C MET A 1 9.27 16.85 -25.10
N THR A 2 9.27 16.70 -23.78
CA THR A 2 9.43 15.39 -23.12
C THR A 2 8.19 14.52 -23.38
N ASP A 3 8.37 13.27 -23.80
CA ASP A 3 7.25 12.35 -24.02
C ASP A 3 6.53 12.04 -22.70
N ARG A 4 5.21 11.82 -22.77
CA ARG A 4 4.36 11.49 -21.60
C ARG A 4 4.31 10.00 -21.30
N VAL A 5 4.85 9.18 -22.19
CA VAL A 5 4.98 7.73 -22.07
C VAL A 5 6.38 7.39 -22.56
N PHE A 6 7.16 6.68 -21.75
CA PHE A 6 8.48 6.21 -22.15
C PHE A 6 8.87 4.93 -21.43
N GLN A 7 9.72 4.17 -22.11
CA GLN A 7 10.22 2.88 -21.64
C GLN A 7 11.35 3.06 -20.63
N LEU A 8 11.38 2.23 -19.59
CA LEU A 8 12.39 2.23 -18.55
C LEU A 8 13.31 1.01 -18.68
N SER A 9 14.59 1.22 -18.38
CA SER A 9 15.48 0.13 -17.97
C SER A 9 15.54 0.08 -16.45
N GLY A 10 15.16 -1.06 -15.89
CA GLY A 10 15.27 -1.31 -14.46
C GLY A 10 16.70 -1.70 -14.06
N THR A 11 17.03 -1.57 -12.79
CA THR A 11 18.30 -2.02 -12.23
C THR A 11 18.08 -3.27 -11.39
N CYS A 12 18.84 -4.33 -11.69
CA CYS A 12 18.79 -5.58 -10.94
C CYS A 12 19.75 -5.59 -9.75
N ASN A 13 19.39 -6.29 -8.68
CA ASN A 13 20.29 -6.61 -7.58
C ASN A 13 20.47 -8.12 -7.36
N ASN A 14 21.53 -8.47 -6.65
CA ASN A 14 22.03 -9.84 -6.54
C ASN A 14 21.98 -10.39 -5.10
N TYR A 15 20.94 -10.07 -4.34
CA TYR A 15 20.80 -10.63 -3.00
C TYR A 15 20.77 -12.18 -3.04
N PRO A 16 21.32 -12.87 -2.03
CA PRO A 16 21.49 -14.32 -2.07
C PRO A 16 20.19 -15.13 -1.92
N TRP A 17 19.06 -14.46 -1.69
CA TRP A 17 17.74 -15.11 -1.60
C TRP A 17 17.06 -15.27 -2.97
N GLY A 18 17.57 -14.60 -4.00
CA GLY A 18 16.98 -14.57 -5.34
C GLY A 18 17.14 -15.89 -6.10
N LYS A 19 16.41 -16.00 -7.21
CA LYS A 19 16.62 -17.08 -8.18
C LYS A 19 17.94 -16.89 -8.93
N GLN A 20 18.57 -17.99 -9.35
CA GLN A 20 19.84 -17.94 -10.07
C GLN A 20 19.65 -17.85 -11.57
N GLY A 21 20.54 -17.09 -12.22
CA GLY A 21 20.65 -17.06 -13.68
C GLY A 21 19.33 -16.81 -14.39
N GLN A 22 19.08 -17.63 -15.41
CA GLN A 22 17.88 -17.52 -16.23
C GLN A 22 16.58 -17.92 -15.51
N GLN A 23 16.65 -18.48 -14.31
CA GLN A 23 15.44 -18.78 -13.53
C GLN A 23 14.81 -17.52 -12.92
N SER A 24 15.57 -16.42 -12.83
CA SER A 24 15.09 -15.15 -12.30
C SER A 24 14.36 -14.33 -13.36
N LEU A 25 13.08 -14.04 -13.11
CA LEU A 25 12.30 -13.13 -13.92
C LEU A 25 12.87 -11.71 -13.88
N ALA A 26 13.39 -11.27 -12.73
CA ALA A 26 14.09 -10.00 -12.61
C ALA A 26 15.29 -9.94 -13.60
N ALA A 27 16.13 -10.97 -13.65
CA ALA A 27 17.27 -11.04 -14.57
C ALA A 27 16.84 -11.03 -16.03
N GLN A 28 15.84 -11.85 -16.38
CA GLN A 28 15.28 -11.91 -17.74
C GLN A 28 14.78 -10.53 -18.19
N LEU A 29 14.19 -9.76 -17.27
CA LEU A 29 13.68 -8.42 -17.56
C LEU A 29 14.80 -7.40 -17.72
N CYS A 30 15.76 -7.36 -16.80
CA CYS A 30 16.94 -6.50 -16.94
C CYS A 30 17.63 -6.73 -18.29
N LYS A 31 17.81 -7.99 -18.70
CA LYS A 31 18.40 -8.32 -20.02
C LYS A 31 17.60 -7.81 -21.22
N LYS A 32 16.28 -7.68 -21.11
CA LYS A 32 15.44 -7.13 -22.20
C LYS A 32 15.53 -5.60 -22.28
N THR A 33 15.83 -4.94 -21.16
CA THR A 33 15.85 -3.47 -21.07
C THR A 33 17.24 -2.87 -20.92
N GLU A 34 18.30 -3.65 -20.80
CA GLU A 34 19.67 -3.16 -20.68
C GLU A 34 20.56 -3.91 -21.67
N GLN A 35 21.10 -3.19 -22.67
CA GLN A 35 21.80 -3.80 -23.81
C GLN A 35 23.05 -4.59 -23.41
N ASP A 36 23.77 -4.10 -22.40
CA ASP A 36 25.03 -4.68 -21.94
C ASP A 36 24.83 -5.69 -20.79
N PHE A 37 23.58 -5.98 -20.42
CA PHE A 37 23.28 -6.88 -19.31
C PHE A 37 23.37 -8.35 -19.72
N GLU A 38 24.35 -9.04 -19.15
CA GLU A 38 24.53 -10.48 -19.31
C GLU A 38 24.07 -11.23 -18.06
N ILE A 39 23.13 -12.16 -18.26
CA ILE A 39 22.71 -13.09 -17.22
C ILE A 39 23.80 -14.14 -17.05
N LYS A 40 24.33 -14.24 -15.83
CA LYS A 40 25.29 -15.27 -15.43
C LYS A 40 24.56 -16.35 -14.63
N GLU A 41 24.70 -17.60 -15.06
CA GLU A 41 23.90 -18.71 -14.51
C GLU A 41 24.20 -19.02 -13.03
N ASP A 42 25.38 -18.65 -12.53
CA ASP A 42 25.81 -18.86 -11.15
C ASP A 42 25.50 -17.69 -10.21
N GLU A 43 25.10 -16.52 -10.74
CA GLU A 43 24.72 -15.36 -9.94
C GLU A 43 23.24 -15.39 -9.55
N TYR A 44 22.93 -14.86 -8.37
CA TYR A 44 21.56 -14.63 -7.91
C TYR A 44 21.03 -13.32 -8.48
N TYR A 45 19.76 -13.28 -8.85
CA TYR A 45 19.06 -12.06 -9.25
C TYR A 45 17.74 -12.00 -8.50
N SER A 46 17.65 -11.05 -7.59
CA SER A 46 16.63 -11.00 -6.55
C SER A 46 15.52 -10.01 -6.87
N GLU A 47 15.88 -8.77 -7.16
CA GLU A 47 14.93 -7.71 -7.46
C GLU A 47 15.33 -6.99 -8.75
N MET A 48 14.35 -6.53 -9.52
CA MET A 48 14.52 -5.47 -10.52
C MET A 48 13.72 -4.26 -10.07
N TRP A 49 14.40 -3.14 -9.85
CA TRP A 49 13.79 -1.88 -9.46
C TRP A 49 13.59 -1.00 -10.69
N PHE A 50 12.44 -0.36 -10.77
CA PHE A 50 12.11 0.50 -11.93
C PHE A 50 11.43 1.82 -11.52
N GLY A 51 11.85 2.38 -10.38
CA GLY A 51 11.47 3.71 -9.89
C GLY A 51 12.64 4.71 -9.87
N ASP A 52 12.46 5.82 -9.17
CA ASP A 52 13.44 6.92 -9.04
C ASP A 52 14.30 6.84 -7.75
N TYR A 53 14.26 5.70 -7.05
CA TYR A 53 15.00 5.49 -5.81
C TYR A 53 16.53 5.40 -6.03
N PRO A 54 17.37 5.97 -5.14
CA PRO A 54 18.81 6.09 -5.38
C PRO A 54 19.63 4.80 -5.51
N ASP A 55 19.29 3.74 -4.75
CA ASP A 55 20.15 2.55 -4.63
C ASP A 55 20.18 1.71 -5.92
N PHE A 56 19.03 1.61 -6.60
CA PHE A 56 18.85 0.86 -7.84
C PHE A 56 18.00 1.66 -8.83
N PRO A 57 18.57 2.75 -9.40
CA PRO A 57 17.77 3.73 -10.11
C PRO A 57 17.33 3.20 -11.48
N ALA A 58 16.10 3.51 -11.88
CA ALA A 58 15.67 3.30 -13.26
C ALA A 58 16.30 4.35 -14.19
N ARG A 59 16.37 4.02 -15.48
CA ARG A 59 16.74 4.95 -16.54
C ARG A 59 15.72 4.95 -17.65
N VAL A 60 15.60 6.05 -18.38
CA VAL A 60 14.82 6.08 -19.62
C VAL A 60 15.59 5.29 -20.69
N LEU A 61 15.01 4.18 -21.18
CA LEU A 61 15.71 3.23 -22.06
C LEU A 61 16.36 3.90 -23.27
N LYS A 62 15.62 4.83 -23.89
CA LYS A 62 16.05 5.50 -25.14
C LYS A 62 17.26 6.42 -24.94
N THR A 63 17.40 7.04 -23.76
CA THR A 63 18.42 8.07 -23.52
C THR A 63 19.49 7.64 -22.52
N GLY A 64 19.22 6.64 -21.68
CA GLY A 64 20.07 6.23 -20.55
C GLY A 64 20.06 7.21 -19.36
N GLU A 65 19.29 8.31 -19.44
CA GLU A 65 19.17 9.29 -18.35
C GLU A 65 18.48 8.66 -17.14
N LEU A 66 18.92 9.02 -15.94
CA LEU A 66 18.27 8.59 -14.69
C LEU A 66 16.83 9.08 -14.66
N LEU A 67 15.92 8.21 -14.23
CA LEU A 67 14.50 8.54 -14.14
C LEU A 67 14.26 9.76 -13.24
N ARG A 68 14.96 9.80 -12.10
CA ARG A 68 14.93 10.93 -11.16
C ARG A 68 15.22 12.26 -11.86
N ASP A 69 16.28 12.32 -12.67
CA ASP A 69 16.68 13.55 -13.37
C ASP A 69 15.62 13.97 -14.40
N VAL A 70 14.99 13.01 -15.08
CA VAL A 70 13.92 13.26 -16.05
C VAL A 70 12.67 13.79 -15.36
N LEU A 71 12.30 13.20 -14.22
CA LEU A 71 11.19 13.67 -13.37
C LEU A 71 11.47 15.08 -12.84
N ASP A 72 12.65 15.32 -12.29
CA ASP A 72 13.03 16.63 -11.73
C ASP A 72 13.03 17.75 -12.78
N LYS A 73 13.46 17.48 -14.01
CA LYS A 73 13.40 18.44 -15.12
C LYS A 73 11.98 18.73 -15.61
N ASN A 74 11.00 17.88 -15.30
CA ASN A 74 9.66 17.91 -15.90
C ASN A 74 8.55 17.67 -14.87
N LYS A 75 8.71 18.08 -13.60
CA LYS A 75 7.83 17.71 -12.48
C LYS A 75 6.35 17.96 -12.76
N GLU A 76 5.99 19.19 -13.12
CA GLU A 76 4.60 19.58 -13.37
C GLU A 76 3.96 18.67 -14.43
N LYS A 77 4.73 18.37 -15.48
CA LYS A 77 4.27 17.49 -16.54
C LYS A 77 4.16 16.06 -16.03
N LEU A 78 5.25 15.45 -15.56
CA LEU A 78 5.36 13.99 -15.35
C LEU A 78 4.84 13.50 -13.99
N LEU A 79 4.85 14.32 -12.95
CA LEU A 79 4.34 13.98 -11.62
C LEU A 79 2.92 14.53 -11.39
N GLY A 80 2.60 15.69 -11.97
CA GLY A 80 1.33 16.38 -11.76
C GLY A 80 1.27 17.14 -10.43
N GLU A 81 0.35 18.10 -10.34
CA GLU A 81 0.22 19.02 -9.19
C GLU A 81 0.00 18.27 -7.88
N LYS A 82 -0.86 17.24 -7.87
CA LYS A 82 -1.17 16.44 -6.67
C LYS A 82 0.09 15.84 -6.04
N VAL A 83 0.96 15.24 -6.83
CA VAL A 83 2.19 14.62 -6.31
C VAL A 83 3.17 15.68 -5.82
N ILE A 84 3.25 16.82 -6.49
CA ILE A 84 4.09 17.94 -6.10
C ILE A 84 3.64 18.51 -4.76
N ASP A 85 2.35 18.78 -4.61
CA ASP A 85 1.81 19.51 -3.47
C ASP A 85 1.57 18.61 -2.25
N GLN A 86 1.16 17.36 -2.47
CA GLN A 86 0.69 16.47 -1.38
C GLN A 86 1.62 15.29 -1.08
N LEU A 87 2.50 14.93 -2.02
CA LEU A 87 3.34 13.72 -1.93
C LEU A 87 4.84 14.05 -2.07
N GLY A 88 5.23 15.30 -1.83
CA GLY A 88 6.63 15.72 -1.73
C GLY A 88 7.37 15.90 -3.06
N GLY A 89 6.66 15.88 -4.20
CA GLY A 89 7.23 16.17 -5.52
C GLY A 89 8.29 15.17 -5.98
N GLN A 90 8.12 13.91 -5.57
CA GLN A 90 8.90 12.73 -5.99
C GLN A 90 7.92 11.61 -6.37
N LEU A 91 8.39 10.54 -7.03
CA LEU A 91 7.53 9.40 -7.30
C LEU A 91 7.03 8.82 -5.96
N PRO A 92 5.70 8.66 -5.75
CA PRO A 92 5.16 8.31 -4.43
C PRO A 92 5.22 6.81 -4.12
N PHE A 93 5.65 6.00 -5.09
CA PHE A 93 5.71 4.56 -5.00
C PHE A 93 7.02 4.03 -5.58
N LEU A 94 7.46 2.88 -5.08
CA LEU A 94 8.63 2.18 -5.57
C LEU A 94 8.21 0.80 -6.09
N PRO A 95 8.19 0.61 -7.41
CA PRO A 95 7.77 -0.65 -8.00
C PRO A 95 8.97 -1.55 -8.28
N LYS A 96 8.79 -2.85 -8.02
CA LYS A 96 9.81 -3.87 -8.20
C LYS A 96 9.25 -5.17 -8.75
N ILE A 97 10.12 -5.92 -9.43
CA ILE A 97 9.91 -7.33 -9.70
C ILE A 97 10.80 -8.12 -8.75
N LEU A 98 10.21 -9.00 -7.95
CA LEU A 98 10.95 -9.90 -7.06
C LEU A 98 10.95 -11.30 -7.66
N SER A 99 12.11 -11.96 -7.64
CA SER A 99 12.30 -13.36 -8.04
C SER A 99 12.90 -14.15 -6.90
N ILE A 100 12.03 -14.79 -6.12
CA ILE A 100 12.34 -15.33 -4.80
C ILE A 100 12.60 -16.84 -4.90
N ALA A 101 13.74 -17.30 -4.38
CA ALA A 101 14.09 -18.71 -4.25
C ALA A 101 14.23 -19.18 -2.78
N LYS A 102 14.48 -18.24 -1.87
CA LYS A 102 14.68 -18.46 -0.44
C LYS A 102 13.76 -17.55 0.36
N ALA A 103 13.36 -17.96 1.56
CA ALA A 103 12.60 -17.09 2.45
C ALA A 103 13.35 -15.78 2.69
N LEU A 104 12.71 -14.63 2.48
CA LEU A 104 13.21 -13.33 2.89
C LEU A 104 13.18 -13.24 4.42
N PRO A 105 13.91 -12.26 5.02
CA PRO A 105 13.87 -12.04 6.45
C PRO A 105 12.42 -11.92 6.96
N LEU A 106 12.17 -12.41 8.18
CA LEU A 106 10.93 -12.19 8.89
C LEU A 106 10.85 -10.72 9.29
N GLN A 107 9.91 -10.01 8.68
CA GLN A 107 9.89 -8.56 8.62
C GLN A 107 8.64 -7.95 9.22
N ILE A 108 8.79 -6.72 9.72
CA ILE A 108 7.70 -5.80 10.01
C ILE A 108 8.12 -4.37 9.64
N HIS A 109 7.15 -3.58 9.18
CA HIS A 109 7.34 -2.16 8.92
C HIS A 109 6.75 -1.31 10.04
N PRO A 110 7.51 -0.34 10.59
CA PRO A 110 6.94 0.59 11.56
C PRO A 110 5.85 1.45 10.92
N ASN A 111 4.84 1.81 11.71
CA ASN A 111 3.89 2.84 11.31
C ASN A 111 4.57 4.21 11.25
N LYS A 112 3.88 5.19 10.65
CA LYS A 112 4.47 6.51 10.36
C LYS A 112 4.98 7.23 11.61
N ASP A 113 4.24 7.15 12.72
CA ASP A 113 4.64 7.76 13.99
C ASP A 113 5.91 7.13 14.57
N LEU A 114 6.03 5.81 14.51
CA LEU A 114 7.20 5.09 14.99
C LEU A 114 8.40 5.29 14.05
N ALA A 115 8.18 5.24 12.73
CA ALA A 115 9.21 5.51 11.72
C ALA A 115 9.83 6.90 11.92
N ALA A 116 9.02 7.94 12.13
CA ALA A 116 9.51 9.29 12.43
C ALA A 116 10.36 9.35 13.71
N LYS A 117 9.95 8.65 14.78
CA LYS A 117 10.71 8.57 16.03
C LYS A 117 12.03 7.80 15.86
N LEU A 118 12.02 6.73 15.08
CA LEU A 118 13.19 5.90 14.80
C LEU A 118 14.19 6.66 13.92
N HIS A 119 13.72 7.30 12.84
CA HIS A 119 14.54 8.17 11.98
C HIS A 119 15.22 9.30 12.77
N ALA A 120 14.48 9.97 13.65
CA ALA A 120 15.06 11.03 14.49
C ALA A 120 16.13 10.53 15.48
N LYS A 121 16.07 9.25 15.86
CA LYS A 121 16.98 8.63 16.84
C LYS A 121 18.18 7.95 16.19
N ASP A 122 17.97 7.29 15.05
CA ASP A 122 18.94 6.42 14.37
C ASP A 122 18.78 6.54 12.84
N PRO A 123 19.14 7.70 12.26
CA PRO A 123 18.90 8.01 10.84
C PRO A 123 19.71 7.14 9.87
N ASP A 124 20.76 6.47 10.34
CA ASP A 124 21.57 5.57 9.51
C ASP A 124 20.84 4.25 9.21
N ASN A 125 20.05 3.75 10.16
CA ASN A 125 19.26 2.51 10.00
C ASN A 125 17.81 2.76 9.59
N PHE A 126 17.27 3.95 9.89
CA PHE A 126 15.93 4.37 9.49
C PHE A 126 16.09 5.64 8.66
N THR A 127 16.22 5.49 7.35
CA THR A 127 16.69 6.57 6.44
C THR A 127 15.63 7.63 6.15
N ASP A 128 14.38 7.37 6.50
CA ASP A 128 13.24 8.24 6.25
C ASP A 128 12.20 8.16 7.38
N PRO A 129 11.36 9.19 7.58
CA PRO A 129 10.33 9.19 8.62
C PRO A 129 9.01 8.51 8.18
N ASN A 130 8.99 7.81 7.05
CA ASN A 130 7.76 7.33 6.43
C ASN A 130 7.45 5.87 6.81
N HIS A 131 6.17 5.50 6.71
CA HIS A 131 5.78 4.09 6.78
C HIS A 131 6.02 3.37 5.45
N LYS A 132 5.92 2.04 5.47
CA LYS A 132 6.18 1.20 4.30
C LYS A 132 5.06 0.16 4.10
N PRO A 133 3.83 0.57 3.78
CA PRO A 133 2.81 -0.37 3.34
C PRO A 133 3.21 -0.95 1.97
N GLU A 134 2.89 -2.22 1.75
CA GLU A 134 3.28 -2.97 0.55
C GLU A 134 2.09 -3.72 -0.06
N ILE A 135 2.10 -3.86 -1.38
CA ILE A 135 1.28 -4.81 -2.10
C ILE A 135 2.19 -5.79 -2.84
N ALA A 136 1.83 -7.06 -2.81
CA ALA A 136 2.45 -8.08 -3.63
C ALA A 136 1.40 -8.72 -4.54
N VAL A 137 1.64 -8.69 -5.84
CA VAL A 137 0.82 -9.38 -6.85
C VAL A 137 1.62 -10.54 -7.42
N ALA A 138 1.08 -11.74 -7.30
CA ALA A 138 1.73 -12.96 -7.76
C ALA A 138 1.83 -13.01 -9.29
N LEU A 139 3.04 -13.24 -9.79
CA LEU A 139 3.31 -13.51 -11.21
C LEU A 139 3.44 -15.02 -11.45
N SER A 140 4.10 -15.75 -10.55
CA SER A 140 4.06 -17.21 -10.52
C SER A 140 3.38 -17.68 -9.23
N GLN A 141 3.34 -18.99 -8.99
CA GLN A 141 2.92 -19.48 -7.68
C GLN A 141 3.81 -18.86 -6.60
N PHE A 142 3.19 -18.15 -5.66
CA PHE A 142 3.87 -17.33 -4.66
C PHE A 142 3.54 -17.83 -3.26
N GLU A 143 4.58 -18.19 -2.51
CA GLU A 143 4.47 -18.66 -1.12
C GLU A 143 4.87 -17.56 -0.15
N VAL A 144 4.08 -17.35 0.90
CA VAL A 144 4.26 -16.24 1.85
C VAL A 144 3.72 -16.58 3.23
N PHE A 145 4.42 -16.12 4.26
CA PHE A 145 3.81 -15.91 5.58
C PHE A 145 3.40 -14.45 5.71
N ALA A 146 2.15 -14.16 6.08
CA ALA A 146 1.70 -12.78 6.27
C ALA A 146 0.57 -12.70 7.30
N GLY A 147 0.71 -11.77 8.24
CA GLY A 147 -0.22 -11.58 9.36
C GLY A 147 -0.25 -12.75 10.35
N PHE A 148 -0.68 -12.46 11.59
CA PHE A 148 -0.90 -13.49 12.59
C PHE A 148 -2.20 -14.24 12.34
N LYS A 149 -2.20 -15.56 12.60
CA LYS A 149 -3.42 -16.37 12.62
C LYS A 149 -4.36 -15.92 13.75
N PRO A 150 -5.66 -16.25 13.68
CA PRO A 150 -6.55 -16.17 14.83
C PRO A 150 -5.99 -16.89 16.06
N LEU A 151 -6.13 -16.28 17.26
CA LEU A 151 -5.64 -16.87 18.51
C LEU A 151 -6.21 -18.28 18.76
N SER A 152 -7.43 -18.55 18.29
CA SER A 152 -8.06 -19.87 18.36
C SER A 152 -7.31 -20.97 17.57
N GLU A 153 -6.51 -20.59 16.58
CA GLU A 153 -5.65 -21.50 15.82
C GLU A 153 -4.24 -21.61 16.43
N ILE A 154 -3.76 -20.53 17.06
CA ILE A 154 -2.41 -20.47 17.67
C ILE A 154 -2.39 -21.17 19.03
N GLU A 155 -3.31 -20.82 19.94
CA GLU A 155 -3.33 -21.31 21.32
C GLU A 155 -3.20 -22.84 21.41
N PRO A 156 -3.93 -23.67 20.63
CA PRO A 156 -3.82 -25.11 20.71
C PRO A 156 -2.41 -25.64 20.42
N LEU A 157 -1.65 -25.02 19.50
CA LEU A 157 -0.28 -25.43 19.18
C LEU A 157 0.65 -25.24 20.37
N PHE A 158 0.46 -24.16 21.12
CA PHE A 158 1.28 -23.87 22.32
C PHE A 158 0.93 -24.72 23.54
N LYS A 159 -0.03 -25.67 23.42
CA LYS A 159 -0.24 -26.74 24.40
C LYS A 159 0.68 -27.95 24.15
N LEU A 160 1.27 -28.05 22.96
CA LEU A 160 2.23 -29.10 22.62
C LEU A 160 3.49 -28.97 23.49
N PRO A 161 4.10 -30.10 23.93
CA PRO A 161 5.32 -30.07 24.74
C PRO A 161 6.45 -29.23 24.11
N ALA A 162 6.59 -29.29 22.78
CA ALA A 162 7.60 -28.57 22.00
C ALA A 162 7.53 -27.04 22.15
N LEU A 163 6.33 -26.49 22.37
CA LEU A 163 6.07 -25.04 22.30
C LEU A 163 5.66 -24.44 23.66
N ARG A 164 5.28 -25.28 24.62
CA ARG A 164 4.70 -24.85 25.90
C ARG A 164 5.63 -23.95 26.73
N SER A 165 6.94 -24.10 26.61
CA SER A 165 7.92 -23.31 27.36
C SER A 165 7.96 -21.83 26.96
N PHE A 166 7.51 -21.48 25.75
CA PHE A 166 7.48 -20.10 25.27
C PHE A 166 6.28 -19.29 25.78
N VAL A 167 5.28 -19.97 26.36
CA VAL A 167 4.09 -19.31 26.90
C VAL A 167 4.41 -18.65 28.25
N PRO A 168 4.08 -17.36 28.44
CA PRO A 168 4.25 -16.68 29.73
C PRO A 168 3.54 -17.44 30.85
N LYS A 169 4.22 -17.66 31.98
CA LYS A 169 3.71 -18.47 33.11
C LYS A 169 2.41 -17.95 33.72
N ASN A 170 2.14 -16.66 33.58
CA ASN A 170 0.95 -15.97 34.09
C ASN A 170 -0.19 -15.89 33.07
N ALA A 171 -0.01 -16.40 31.84
CA ALA A 171 -1.05 -16.40 30.83
C ALA A 171 -2.14 -17.43 31.19
N THR A 172 -3.29 -16.93 31.66
CA THR A 172 -4.48 -17.75 31.95
C THR A 172 -5.47 -17.78 30.79
N GLN A 173 -5.44 -16.75 29.93
CA GLN A 173 -6.18 -16.63 28.68
C GLN A 173 -5.23 -16.10 27.59
N TRP A 174 -5.42 -16.57 26.36
CA TRP A 174 -4.67 -16.05 25.22
C TRP A 174 -5.27 -14.72 24.74
N THR A 175 -4.40 -13.72 24.68
CA THR A 175 -4.69 -12.37 24.18
C THR A 175 -3.63 -11.98 23.17
N ASP A 176 -3.83 -10.85 22.47
CA ASP A 176 -2.82 -10.27 21.59
C ASP A 176 -1.51 -9.97 22.34
N GLN A 177 -1.59 -9.57 23.61
CA GLN A 177 -0.42 -9.41 24.46
C GLN A 177 0.28 -10.75 24.76
N THR A 178 -0.47 -11.83 24.94
CA THR A 178 0.11 -13.17 25.13
C THR A 178 0.90 -13.59 23.89
N LEU A 179 0.32 -13.39 22.70
CA LEU A 179 1.00 -13.68 21.44
C LEU A 179 2.25 -12.81 21.27
N ARG A 180 2.20 -11.54 21.66
CA ARG A 180 3.38 -10.65 21.71
C ARG A 180 4.52 -11.23 22.51
N GLU A 181 4.24 -11.61 23.75
CA GLU A 181 5.26 -12.19 24.63
C GLU A 181 5.74 -13.54 24.12
N VAL A 182 4.88 -14.37 23.54
CA VAL A 182 5.26 -15.65 22.94
C VAL A 182 6.23 -15.42 21.77
N THR A 183 5.91 -14.54 20.84
CA THR A 183 6.79 -14.18 19.72
C THR A 183 8.12 -13.63 20.24
N ARG A 184 8.09 -12.73 21.23
CA ARG A 184 9.31 -12.21 21.88
C ARG A 184 10.14 -13.32 22.53
N ASN A 185 9.51 -14.25 23.24
CA ASN A 185 10.19 -15.35 23.92
C ASN A 185 10.84 -16.32 22.93
N ILE A 186 10.17 -16.64 21.82
CA ILE A 186 10.75 -17.45 20.74
C ILE A 186 11.97 -16.73 20.16
N LEU A 187 11.81 -15.47 19.74
CA LEU A 187 12.89 -14.72 19.09
C LEU A 187 14.10 -14.44 20.01
N LYS A 188 13.91 -14.44 21.33
CA LYS A 188 14.98 -14.27 22.33
C LYS A 188 15.60 -15.56 22.84
N ALA A 189 15.00 -16.71 22.57
CA ALA A 189 15.51 -17.97 23.08
C ALA A 189 16.87 -18.32 22.46
N ASP A 190 17.69 -19.03 23.22
CA ASP A 190 18.99 -19.48 22.74
C ASP A 190 18.86 -20.58 21.66
N ASP A 191 19.90 -20.74 20.86
CA ASP A 191 19.96 -21.69 19.75
C ASP A 191 19.62 -23.14 20.16
N THR A 192 19.98 -23.54 21.38
CA THR A 192 19.72 -24.91 21.88
C THR A 192 18.24 -25.09 22.15
N THR A 193 17.61 -24.11 22.80
CA THR A 193 16.17 -24.09 23.04
C THR A 193 15.38 -24.11 21.74
N ILE A 194 15.75 -23.30 20.76
CA ILE A 194 15.08 -23.26 19.45
C ILE A 194 15.25 -24.56 18.68
N LYS A 195 16.47 -25.09 18.64
CA LYS A 195 16.75 -26.36 17.98
C LYS A 195 15.91 -27.50 18.56
N HIS A 196 15.87 -27.64 19.89
CA HIS A 196 15.07 -28.68 20.55
C HIS A 196 13.58 -28.51 20.25
N ALA A 197 13.04 -27.29 20.33
CA ALA A 197 11.64 -27.03 20.01
C ALA A 197 11.30 -27.42 18.56
N ASN A 198 12.18 -27.11 17.60
CA ASN A 198 12.01 -27.51 16.21
C ASN A 198 12.09 -29.04 16.02
N ASP A 199 13.04 -29.73 16.65
CA ASP A 199 13.19 -31.19 16.57
C ASP A 199 11.97 -31.92 17.17
N ASP A 200 11.46 -31.42 18.30
CA ASP A 200 10.26 -31.95 18.96
C ASP A 200 9.01 -31.70 18.11
N LEU A 201 8.93 -30.55 17.43
CA LEU A 201 7.84 -30.23 16.52
C LEU A 201 7.82 -31.17 15.31
N LEU A 202 8.98 -31.50 14.74
CA LEU A 202 9.12 -32.51 13.67
C LEU A 202 8.75 -33.93 14.13
N SER A 203 8.89 -34.20 15.43
CA SER A 203 8.53 -35.49 16.04
C SER A 203 7.05 -35.58 16.43
N THR A 204 6.30 -34.47 16.33
CA THR A 204 4.87 -34.42 16.64
C THR A 204 4.05 -35.07 15.52
N SER A 205 3.02 -35.85 15.87
CA SER A 205 2.21 -36.52 14.86
C SER A 205 1.37 -35.53 14.03
N ARG A 206 1.11 -35.85 12.76
CA ARG A 206 0.20 -35.04 11.92
C ARG A 206 -1.20 -34.90 12.54
N ALA A 207 -1.66 -35.91 13.29
CA ALA A 207 -2.95 -35.88 13.97
C ALA A 207 -2.98 -34.84 15.09
N ASP A 208 -1.91 -34.74 15.88
CA ASP A 208 -1.80 -33.75 16.97
C ASP A 208 -1.64 -32.32 16.45
N LEU A 209 -1.01 -32.15 15.28
CA LEU A 209 -0.90 -30.85 14.60
C LEU A 209 -2.19 -30.42 13.89
N GLY A 210 -3.06 -31.35 13.53
CA GLY A 210 -4.32 -31.06 12.83
C GLY A 210 -4.11 -30.20 11.58
N ASN A 211 -4.77 -29.04 11.52
CA ASN A 211 -4.65 -28.10 10.40
C ASN A 211 -3.24 -27.49 10.25
N ALA A 212 -2.40 -27.57 11.28
CA ALA A 212 -1.00 -27.14 11.24
C ALA A 212 -0.05 -28.26 10.76
N ALA A 213 -0.55 -29.39 10.25
CA ALA A 213 0.31 -30.48 9.77
C ALA A 213 1.25 -30.08 8.63
N TYR A 214 0.97 -28.97 7.91
CA TYR A 214 1.88 -28.39 6.90
C TYR A 214 3.24 -27.99 7.49
N ILE A 215 3.33 -27.80 8.82
CA ILE A 215 4.58 -27.51 9.53
C ILE A 215 5.62 -28.59 9.27
N LEU A 216 5.22 -29.87 9.23
CA LEU A 216 6.15 -30.98 9.00
C LEU A 216 6.74 -30.98 7.59
N ASP A 217 6.05 -30.34 6.65
CA ASP A 217 6.49 -30.23 5.25
C ASP A 217 7.36 -28.98 5.04
N LEU A 218 7.02 -27.86 5.69
CA LEU A 218 7.74 -26.58 5.54
C LEU A 218 8.95 -26.42 6.45
N LEU A 219 8.91 -26.95 7.68
CA LEU A 219 10.01 -26.77 8.63
C LEU A 219 11.34 -27.31 8.09
N PRO A 220 11.44 -28.53 7.51
CA PRO A 220 12.70 -29.01 6.93
C PRO A 220 13.24 -28.10 5.83
N ARG A 221 12.36 -27.52 4.99
CA ARG A 221 12.74 -26.57 3.93
C ARG A 221 13.36 -25.31 4.53
N LEU A 222 12.74 -24.72 5.56
CA LEU A 222 13.23 -23.52 6.23
C LEU A 222 14.53 -23.79 7.00
N GLN A 223 14.65 -24.95 7.65
CA GLN A 223 15.89 -25.36 8.33
C GLN A 223 17.05 -25.56 7.34
N ASN A 224 16.79 -26.07 6.14
CA ASN A 224 17.82 -26.14 5.11
C ASN A 224 18.32 -24.74 4.67
N GLN A 225 17.45 -23.73 4.75
CA GLN A 225 17.76 -22.35 4.37
C GLN A 225 18.47 -21.55 5.48
N TYR A 226 18.12 -21.78 6.75
CA TYR A 226 18.54 -20.94 7.89
C TYR A 226 19.09 -21.70 9.11
N GLY A 227 19.10 -23.03 9.07
CA GLY A 227 19.48 -23.89 10.17
C GLY A 227 18.33 -24.20 11.14
N PRO A 228 18.42 -25.30 11.91
CA PRO A 228 17.40 -25.68 12.89
C PRO A 228 17.33 -24.75 14.11
N GLN A 229 18.29 -23.84 14.29
CA GLN A 229 18.34 -22.86 15.35
C GLN A 229 17.70 -21.51 14.99
N ASP A 230 17.16 -21.33 13.77
CA ASP A 230 16.50 -20.06 13.41
C ASP A 230 15.13 -19.93 14.12
N PRO A 231 14.93 -18.89 14.95
CA PRO A 231 13.68 -18.70 15.68
C PRO A 231 12.54 -18.17 14.78
N GLY A 232 12.87 -17.57 13.63
CA GLY A 232 11.90 -17.07 12.66
C GLY A 232 11.02 -18.19 12.10
N ALA A 233 11.59 -19.38 11.88
CA ALA A 233 10.85 -20.57 11.46
C ALA A 233 9.71 -20.90 12.44
N LEU A 234 9.98 -20.92 13.75
CA LEU A 234 8.96 -21.20 14.76
C LEU A 234 7.85 -20.14 14.76
N VAL A 235 8.21 -18.85 14.75
CA VAL A 235 7.22 -17.75 14.71
C VAL A 235 6.35 -17.87 13.46
N ALA A 236 6.95 -18.01 12.28
CA ALA A 236 6.22 -18.06 11.02
C ALA A 236 5.28 -19.28 10.95
N LEU A 237 5.77 -20.46 11.29
CA LEU A 237 5.02 -21.70 11.18
C LEU A 237 3.87 -21.79 12.18
N THR A 238 4.08 -21.34 13.42
CA THR A 238 3.13 -21.52 14.52
C THR A 238 2.20 -20.33 14.72
N CYS A 239 2.63 -19.11 14.38
CA CYS A 239 1.87 -17.89 14.65
C CYS A 239 1.31 -17.21 13.40
N MET A 240 1.86 -17.41 12.20
CA MET A 240 1.51 -16.62 11.00
C MET A 240 0.66 -17.39 9.98
N ASN A 241 -0.11 -16.69 9.15
CA ASN A 241 -0.83 -17.33 8.05
C ASN A 241 0.15 -17.71 6.94
N PHE A 242 0.20 -19.00 6.58
CA PHE A 242 0.90 -19.47 5.39
C PHE A 242 -0.05 -19.46 4.19
N LEU A 243 0.26 -18.67 3.17
CA LEU A 243 -0.54 -18.57 1.94
C LEU A 243 0.28 -19.00 0.73
N THR A 244 -0.43 -19.56 -0.25
CA THR A 244 0.09 -19.87 -1.58
C THR A 244 -0.83 -19.19 -2.58
N LEU A 245 -0.36 -18.08 -3.15
CA LEU A 245 -1.09 -17.27 -4.11
C LEU A 245 -0.82 -17.81 -5.52
N GLN A 246 -1.88 -17.93 -6.30
CA GLN A 246 -1.81 -18.18 -7.74
C GLN A 246 -1.45 -16.89 -8.48
N PRO A 247 -0.94 -16.98 -9.73
CA PRO A 247 -0.77 -15.81 -10.57
C PRO A 247 -2.04 -14.94 -10.55
N SER A 248 -1.85 -13.62 -10.56
CA SER A 248 -2.96 -12.65 -10.51
C SER A 248 -3.71 -12.59 -9.15
N GLU A 249 -3.31 -13.33 -8.12
CA GLU A 249 -3.75 -13.07 -6.75
C GLU A 249 -2.82 -12.04 -6.09
N ALA A 250 -3.37 -11.26 -5.14
CA ALA A 250 -2.63 -10.21 -4.46
C ALA A 250 -2.84 -10.27 -2.95
N LEU A 251 -1.89 -9.72 -2.23
CA LEU A 251 -1.99 -9.45 -0.80
C LEU A 251 -1.56 -8.02 -0.50
N TYR A 252 -2.03 -7.53 0.64
CA TYR A 252 -1.65 -6.24 1.18
C TYR A 252 -0.96 -6.44 2.53
N ILE A 253 0.22 -5.85 2.68
CA ILE A 253 0.94 -5.77 3.94
C ILE A 253 0.72 -4.36 4.49
N PRO A 254 -0.10 -4.19 5.55
CA PRO A 254 -0.25 -2.90 6.20
C PRO A 254 1.06 -2.47 6.87
N ALA A 255 1.16 -1.18 7.21
CA ALA A 255 2.08 -0.78 8.27
C ALA A 255 1.79 -1.65 9.50
N ASP A 256 2.82 -2.13 10.21
CA ASP A 256 2.77 -3.16 11.27
C ASP A 256 2.52 -4.62 10.84
N GLY A 257 2.32 -4.87 9.54
CA GLY A 257 2.10 -6.21 9.00
C GLY A 257 3.35 -7.08 9.06
N ILE A 258 3.36 -8.09 9.94
CA ILE A 258 4.41 -9.10 9.96
C ILE A 258 4.33 -10.01 8.73
N HIS A 259 5.42 -10.23 8.02
CA HIS A 259 5.44 -11.07 6.83
C HIS A 259 6.84 -11.63 6.50
N ALA A 260 6.87 -12.65 5.63
CA ALA A 260 8.07 -13.21 5.03
C ALA A 260 7.71 -13.90 3.70
N TYR A 261 8.29 -13.42 2.59
CA TYR A 261 8.11 -14.03 1.26
C TYR A 261 9.00 -15.27 1.14
N LEU A 262 8.48 -16.41 0.66
CA LEU A 262 9.19 -17.69 0.67
C LEU A 262 9.72 -18.15 -0.69
N GLY A 263 8.99 -17.85 -1.76
CA GLY A 263 9.29 -18.34 -3.10
C GLY A 263 8.26 -17.88 -4.12
N GLY A 264 8.69 -17.75 -5.37
CA GLY A 264 7.85 -17.28 -6.48
C GLY A 264 8.35 -15.99 -7.10
N ASP A 265 7.64 -15.50 -8.10
CA ASP A 265 7.87 -14.19 -8.71
C ASP A 265 6.66 -13.30 -8.44
N ILE A 266 6.90 -12.05 -8.08
CA ILE A 266 5.84 -11.08 -7.77
C ILE A 266 6.16 -9.72 -8.39
N VAL A 267 5.12 -8.93 -8.63
CA VAL A 267 5.25 -7.47 -8.63
C VAL A 267 5.02 -7.00 -7.21
N GLU A 268 6.03 -6.33 -6.65
CA GLU A 268 5.91 -5.61 -5.40
C GLU A 268 5.75 -4.12 -5.71
N CYS A 269 4.87 -3.47 -4.98
CA CYS A 269 4.86 -2.02 -4.91
C CYS A 269 4.73 -1.58 -3.46
N MET A 270 5.46 -0.54 -3.10
CA MET A 270 5.51 -0.05 -1.73
C MET A 270 5.58 1.47 -1.73
N ALA A 271 5.18 2.10 -0.62
CA ALA A 271 5.46 3.51 -0.41
C ALA A 271 6.98 3.74 -0.43
N CYS A 272 7.43 4.93 -0.81
CA CYS A 272 8.86 5.26 -0.84
C CYS A 272 9.44 5.34 0.59
N SER A 273 9.84 4.19 1.12
CA SER A 273 10.51 3.99 2.40
C SER A 273 11.32 2.70 2.34
N ASN A 274 12.46 2.67 3.05
CA ASN A 274 13.27 1.47 3.25
C ASN A 274 13.26 0.99 4.71
N ASN A 275 12.37 1.55 5.54
CA ASN A 275 12.28 1.18 6.96
C ASN A 275 11.79 -0.26 7.15
N VAL A 276 12.64 -1.09 7.74
CA VAL A 276 12.35 -2.51 7.98
C VAL A 276 12.97 -2.96 9.30
N LEU A 277 12.25 -3.82 10.02
CA LEU A 277 12.76 -4.53 11.19
C LEU A 277 12.77 -6.03 10.90
N ASN A 278 13.97 -6.63 10.88
CA ASN A 278 14.18 -8.07 10.67
C ASN A 278 14.37 -8.79 12.01
N ALA A 279 13.75 -9.97 12.19
CA ALA A 279 13.88 -10.76 13.42
C ALA A 279 14.21 -12.24 13.24
N GLY A 280 14.11 -12.78 12.03
CA GLY A 280 14.36 -14.18 11.70
C GLY A 280 14.56 -14.35 10.20
N PHE A 281 14.85 -15.57 9.73
CA PHE A 281 15.19 -15.81 8.31
C PHE A 281 16.31 -14.89 7.78
N CYS A 282 17.24 -14.53 8.65
CA CYS A 282 18.43 -13.75 8.31
C CYS A 282 19.56 -14.08 9.30
N PRO A 283 20.82 -13.82 8.90
CA PRO A 283 21.96 -13.92 9.82
C PRO A 283 21.75 -13.10 11.10
N PRO A 284 22.25 -13.56 12.26
CA PRO A 284 22.05 -12.85 13.53
C PRO A 284 22.52 -11.39 13.53
N ALA A 285 23.55 -11.05 12.76
CA ALA A 285 24.07 -9.69 12.64
C ALA A 285 23.13 -8.73 11.89
N GLU A 286 22.18 -9.25 11.11
CA GLU A 286 21.19 -8.47 10.35
C GLU A 286 19.85 -8.35 11.09
N ARG A 287 19.73 -8.95 12.28
CA ARG A 287 18.53 -8.87 13.10
C ARG A 287 18.51 -7.54 13.87
N ASN A 288 17.37 -6.87 13.85
CA ASN A 288 17.13 -5.70 14.68
C ASN A 288 16.84 -6.12 16.13
N SER A 289 16.72 -5.13 17.01
CA SER A 289 16.31 -5.35 18.40
C SER A 289 14.99 -6.12 18.46
N ILE A 290 15.02 -7.30 19.07
CA ILE A 290 13.82 -8.13 19.25
C ILE A 290 12.78 -7.43 20.15
N ASP A 291 13.22 -6.59 21.09
CA ASP A 291 12.30 -5.77 21.88
C ASP A 291 11.60 -4.74 21.00
N LEU A 292 12.34 -4.03 20.14
CA LEU A 292 11.76 -3.08 19.20
C LEU A 292 10.81 -3.77 18.21
N PHE A 293 11.21 -4.92 17.67
CA PHE A 293 10.37 -5.73 16.78
C PHE A 293 9.07 -6.12 17.49
N ALA A 294 9.17 -6.67 18.71
CA ALA A 294 8.03 -7.09 19.50
C ALA A 294 7.11 -5.93 19.89
N ASP A 295 7.65 -4.74 20.13
CA ASP A 295 6.90 -3.54 20.52
C ASP A 295 6.24 -2.84 19.34
N THR A 296 6.81 -2.96 18.13
CA THR A 296 6.28 -2.39 16.88
C THR A 296 4.97 -3.04 16.45
N LEU A 297 4.82 -4.33 16.74
CA LEU A 297 3.63 -5.10 16.41
C LEU A 297 2.41 -4.47 17.10
N THR A 298 1.40 -4.03 16.37
CA THR A 298 0.13 -3.59 16.98
C THR A 298 -0.73 -4.78 17.41
N PHE A 299 -0.42 -5.98 16.90
CA PHE A 299 -1.12 -7.25 17.08
C PHE A 299 -2.61 -7.15 16.85
N LYS A 300 -2.99 -7.31 15.59
CA LYS A 300 -4.33 -7.74 15.22
C LYS A 300 -4.23 -9.13 14.62
N ALA A 301 -5.03 -10.07 15.11
CA ALA A 301 -5.15 -11.35 14.43
C ALA A 301 -5.83 -11.11 13.07
N HIS A 302 -5.25 -11.67 12.00
CA HIS A 302 -5.78 -11.60 10.66
C HIS A 302 -6.23 -13.00 10.26
N SER A 303 -7.50 -13.14 9.91
CA SER A 303 -7.90 -14.29 9.12
C SER A 303 -7.14 -14.27 7.79
N ARG A 304 -7.04 -15.42 7.12
CA ARG A 304 -6.44 -15.49 5.78
C ARG A 304 -7.11 -14.51 4.80
N ALA A 305 -8.41 -14.25 4.97
CA ALA A 305 -9.17 -13.34 4.12
C ALA A 305 -8.81 -11.86 4.35
N ASP A 306 -8.34 -11.50 5.55
CA ASP A 306 -7.95 -10.13 5.87
C ASP A 306 -6.60 -9.74 5.24
N VAL A 307 -5.79 -10.74 4.84
CA VAL A 307 -4.47 -10.55 4.24
C VAL A 307 -4.55 -10.48 2.70
N VAL A 308 -5.48 -11.23 2.10
CA VAL A 308 -5.67 -11.26 0.65
C VAL A 308 -6.33 -9.96 0.20
N LEU A 309 -5.79 -9.36 -0.87
CA LEU A 309 -6.35 -8.16 -1.49
C LEU A 309 -7.12 -8.56 -2.76
N PRO A 310 -8.46 -8.64 -2.70
CA PRO A 310 -9.25 -9.02 -3.87
C PRO A 310 -9.23 -7.90 -4.92
N SER A 311 -9.17 -8.30 -6.19
CA SER A 311 -9.34 -7.36 -7.29
C SER A 311 -10.82 -7.00 -7.50
N LYS A 312 -11.08 -5.74 -7.82
CA LYS A 312 -12.41 -5.17 -8.04
C LYS A 312 -12.51 -4.62 -9.47
N GLU A 313 -13.72 -4.41 -9.95
CA GLU A 313 -13.94 -3.61 -11.16
C GLU A 313 -13.50 -2.17 -10.91
N THR A 314 -13.05 -1.48 -11.96
CA THR A 314 -12.65 -0.07 -11.88
C THR A 314 -13.40 0.75 -12.92
N GLY A 315 -13.86 1.94 -12.52
CA GLY A 315 -14.44 2.92 -13.44
C GLY A 315 -13.44 3.48 -14.45
N LYS A 316 -12.14 3.22 -14.26
CA LYS A 316 -11.08 3.63 -15.20
C LYS A 316 -11.01 2.76 -16.45
N SER A 317 -11.65 1.60 -16.47
CA SER A 317 -11.64 0.69 -17.62
C SER A 317 -12.71 1.09 -18.64
N GLY A 318 -12.29 1.50 -19.83
CA GLY A 318 -13.18 1.88 -20.93
C GLY A 318 -13.90 0.70 -21.57
N LYS A 319 -13.30 -0.50 -21.54
CA LYS A 319 -13.83 -1.73 -22.16
C LYS A 319 -14.09 -2.85 -21.16
N GLY A 320 -13.98 -2.57 -19.85
CA GLY A 320 -14.26 -3.50 -18.76
C GLY A 320 -13.26 -4.64 -18.62
N LYS A 321 -12.05 -4.50 -19.18
CA LYS A 321 -10.99 -5.52 -19.16
C LYS A 321 -9.93 -5.28 -18.08
N THR A 322 -10.01 -4.15 -17.38
CA THR A 322 -9.10 -3.77 -16.31
C THR A 322 -9.79 -3.88 -14.96
N ARG A 323 -9.09 -4.50 -14.01
CA ARG A 323 -9.46 -4.61 -12.59
C ARG A 323 -8.50 -3.76 -11.75
N VAL A 324 -8.87 -3.50 -10.51
CA VAL A 324 -8.05 -2.76 -9.53
C VAL A 324 -7.84 -3.57 -8.25
N TYR A 325 -6.61 -3.60 -7.76
CA TYR A 325 -6.28 -3.90 -6.38
C TYR A 325 -6.15 -2.57 -5.64
N LYS A 326 -7.08 -2.32 -4.71
CA LYS A 326 -7.22 -1.07 -3.99
C LYS A 326 -6.90 -1.29 -2.51
N PRO A 327 -5.61 -1.19 -2.10
CA PRO A 327 -5.26 -1.25 -0.69
C PRO A 327 -5.88 -0.06 0.08
N PRO A 328 -6.11 -0.18 1.39
CA PRO A 328 -6.67 0.90 2.22
C PRO A 328 -5.60 1.95 2.55
N MET A 329 -4.95 2.52 1.54
CA MET A 329 -3.92 3.55 1.66
C MET A 329 -4.00 4.55 0.50
N SER A 330 -3.33 5.69 0.63
CA SER A 330 -3.45 6.81 -0.32
C SER A 330 -2.34 6.88 -1.37
N GLU A 331 -1.26 6.13 -1.18
CA GLU A 331 -0.02 6.25 -1.96
C GLU A 331 -0.20 5.73 -3.39
N PHE A 332 -0.88 4.59 -3.56
CA PHE A 332 -1.15 4.00 -4.87
C PHE A 332 -2.18 2.85 -4.81
N ASP A 333 -2.79 2.58 -5.97
CA ASP A 333 -3.59 1.45 -6.40
C ASP A 333 -2.83 0.68 -7.49
N MET A 334 -3.15 -0.61 -7.68
CA MET A 334 -2.66 -1.39 -8.83
C MET A 334 -3.80 -1.77 -9.76
N LEU A 335 -3.75 -1.33 -11.01
CA LEU A 335 -4.59 -1.83 -12.08
C LEU A 335 -3.98 -3.09 -12.71
N ARG A 336 -4.86 -4.01 -13.13
CA ARG A 336 -4.53 -5.19 -13.92
C ARG A 336 -5.54 -5.35 -15.06
N ALA A 337 -5.08 -5.18 -16.28
CA ALA A 337 -5.78 -5.57 -17.50
C ALA A 337 -5.37 -6.98 -17.90
N GLU A 338 -6.35 -7.85 -18.12
CA GLU A 338 -6.17 -9.17 -18.75
C GLU A 338 -6.85 -9.12 -20.12
N LEU A 339 -6.06 -9.31 -21.17
CA LEU A 339 -6.42 -9.07 -22.56
C LEU A 339 -5.88 -10.21 -23.43
N ALA A 340 -6.77 -10.86 -24.15
CA ALA A 340 -6.40 -11.85 -25.15
C ALA A 340 -5.81 -11.18 -26.41
N ALA A 341 -5.14 -11.97 -27.24
CA ALA A 341 -4.57 -11.48 -28.49
C ALA A 341 -5.60 -10.73 -29.35
N GLY A 342 -5.34 -9.45 -29.60
CA GLY A 342 -6.23 -8.55 -30.35
C GLY A 342 -7.29 -7.84 -29.52
N GLU A 343 -7.38 -8.10 -28.21
CA GLU A 343 -8.21 -7.34 -27.28
C GLU A 343 -7.48 -6.11 -26.74
N GLU A 344 -8.19 -4.99 -26.67
CA GLU A 344 -7.66 -3.74 -26.14
C GLU A 344 -8.54 -3.26 -24.98
N ASP A 345 -7.97 -2.45 -24.11
CA ASP A 345 -8.69 -1.64 -23.13
C ASP A 345 -8.20 -0.20 -23.21
N GLU A 346 -9.00 0.71 -22.69
CA GLU A 346 -8.64 2.13 -22.54
C GLU A 346 -8.69 2.46 -21.07
N ILE A 347 -7.58 2.94 -20.51
CA ILE A 347 -7.50 3.33 -19.10
C ILE A 347 -7.66 4.85 -19.02
N ALA A 348 -8.57 5.34 -18.18
CA ALA A 348 -8.81 6.77 -17.97
C ALA A 348 -7.63 7.49 -17.30
N GLU A 349 -7.56 8.81 -17.48
CA GLU A 349 -6.45 9.64 -17.00
C GLU A 349 -6.42 9.69 -15.47
N SER A 350 -5.23 9.90 -14.90
CA SER A 350 -5.02 10.01 -13.46
C SER A 350 -4.26 11.29 -13.13
N ASP A 351 -4.49 11.82 -11.93
CA ASP A 351 -3.85 13.05 -11.43
C ASP A 351 -2.38 12.86 -11.00
N GLY A 352 -1.73 11.79 -11.46
CA GLY A 352 -0.37 11.42 -11.05
C GLY A 352 0.29 10.41 -12.00
N PRO A 353 1.58 10.12 -11.79
CA PRO A 353 2.33 9.18 -12.59
C PRO A 353 1.86 7.75 -12.36
N GLY A 354 2.04 6.91 -13.36
CA GLY A 354 1.89 5.46 -13.28
C GLY A 354 3.09 4.73 -13.86
N GLY A 355 3.51 3.68 -13.15
CA GLY A 355 4.45 2.68 -13.65
C GLY A 355 3.69 1.52 -14.28
N LEU A 356 4.17 1.00 -15.41
CA LEU A 356 3.58 -0.11 -16.16
C LEU A 356 4.59 -1.25 -16.24
N ALA A 357 4.17 -2.49 -15.98
CA ALA A 357 4.94 -3.70 -16.30
C ALA A 357 4.11 -4.63 -17.20
N ARG A 358 4.72 -5.16 -18.27
CA ARG A 358 4.04 -5.95 -19.32
C ARG A 358 4.43 -7.43 -19.24
N ARG A 359 3.44 -8.32 -19.19
CA ARG A 359 3.58 -9.78 -19.30
C ARG A 359 2.85 -10.33 -20.52
N ARG A 360 3.43 -11.33 -21.18
CA ARG A 360 2.87 -12.12 -22.28
C ARG A 360 2.97 -13.59 -21.94
N GLU A 361 1.84 -14.29 -21.89
CA GLU A 361 1.86 -15.74 -21.78
C GLU A 361 2.30 -16.40 -23.10
N GLY A 362 3.27 -17.31 -23.04
CA GLY A 362 3.65 -18.15 -24.18
C GLY A 362 2.66 -19.30 -24.35
N ARG A 363 2.26 -19.63 -25.59
CA ARG A 363 1.54 -20.89 -25.86
C ARG A 363 2.53 -22.05 -25.75
N GLY A 364 2.47 -22.82 -24.66
CA GLY A 364 3.17 -24.10 -24.56
C GLY A 364 2.62 -25.09 -25.59
N GLY A 365 3.49 -25.63 -26.45
CA GLY A 365 3.18 -26.80 -27.26
C GLY A 365 3.13 -28.06 -26.39
N ASP A 366 2.24 -28.99 -26.73
CA ASP A 366 1.91 -30.26 -26.05
C ASP A 366 2.96 -30.75 -25.02
N GLY A 367 2.69 -30.50 -23.73
CA GLY A 367 3.27 -31.25 -22.60
C GLY A 367 4.25 -30.51 -21.69
N GLY A 368 4.56 -29.24 -21.91
CA GLY A 368 5.37 -28.42 -20.99
C GLY A 368 4.60 -27.21 -20.45
N GLU A 369 4.75 -26.91 -19.15
CA GLU A 369 4.29 -25.64 -18.57
C GLU A 369 4.86 -24.48 -19.42
N GLY A 370 3.98 -23.73 -20.09
CA GLY A 370 4.39 -22.60 -20.93
C GLY A 370 5.00 -21.52 -20.05
N MET A 371 6.27 -21.18 -20.27
CA MET A 371 6.88 -20.00 -19.64
C MET A 371 6.15 -18.75 -20.13
N SER A 372 5.54 -18.04 -19.19
CA SER A 372 5.07 -16.67 -19.39
C SER A 372 6.27 -15.72 -19.37
N GLU A 373 6.31 -14.75 -20.27
CA GLU A 373 7.42 -13.80 -20.39
C GLU A 373 6.96 -12.38 -20.07
N MET A 374 7.64 -11.66 -19.17
CA MET A 374 7.53 -10.20 -19.17
C MET A 374 8.33 -9.59 -20.31
N GLU A 375 7.78 -8.55 -20.94
CA GLU A 375 8.28 -7.95 -22.17
C GLU A 375 8.66 -6.47 -22.01
N ASP A 376 8.17 -5.73 -21.01
CA ASP A 376 8.49 -4.29 -20.86
C ASP A 376 8.15 -3.64 -19.52
N VAL A 377 8.75 -2.47 -19.25
CA VAL A 377 8.38 -1.55 -18.17
C VAL A 377 8.33 -0.11 -18.66
N MET A 378 7.30 0.66 -18.30
CA MET A 378 7.13 2.07 -18.70
C MET A 378 6.75 2.98 -17.53
N LEU A 379 7.01 4.29 -17.66
CA LEU A 379 6.39 5.33 -16.83
C LEU A 379 5.50 6.22 -17.70
N THR A 380 4.37 6.65 -17.16
CA THR A 380 3.52 7.65 -17.78
C THR A 380 2.80 8.53 -16.75
N ASN A 381 2.21 9.62 -17.20
CA ASN A 381 1.48 10.61 -16.41
C ASN A 381 0.06 10.86 -16.96
N SER A 382 -0.40 10.06 -17.93
CA SER A 382 -1.71 10.19 -18.56
C SER A 382 -2.07 8.89 -19.31
N PHE A 383 -3.30 8.39 -19.16
CA PHE A 383 -3.86 7.34 -20.00
C PHE A 383 -5.22 7.87 -20.49
N GLY A 384 -5.55 7.94 -21.78
CA GLY A 384 -5.85 6.80 -22.63
C GLY A 384 -4.67 6.28 -23.43
N VAL A 385 -4.45 4.97 -23.30
CA VAL A 385 -3.53 4.24 -24.17
C VAL A 385 -4.29 3.07 -24.76
N THR A 386 -4.37 3.02 -26.09
CA THR A 386 -4.74 1.83 -26.85
C THR A 386 -3.47 1.02 -27.04
N VAL A 387 -3.42 -0.21 -26.51
CA VAL A 387 -2.25 -1.07 -26.70
C VAL A 387 -2.69 -2.42 -27.27
N GLU A 388 -1.96 -2.82 -28.30
CA GLU A 388 -2.18 -3.90 -29.26
C GLU A 388 -2.44 -5.30 -28.67
N GLY A 389 -3.56 -5.56 -28.00
CA GLY A 389 -3.99 -6.94 -27.79
C GLY A 389 -3.48 -7.69 -26.54
N LYS A 390 -3.05 -7.04 -25.44
CA LYS A 390 -2.20 -7.70 -24.41
C LYS A 390 -2.41 -7.23 -22.96
N GLU A 391 -2.04 -8.04 -21.97
CA GLU A 391 -2.28 -7.78 -20.54
C GLU A 391 -1.39 -6.67 -19.95
N TYR A 392 -1.91 -5.84 -19.04
CA TYR A 392 -1.24 -4.66 -18.45
C TYR A 392 -1.35 -4.66 -16.93
N MET A 393 -0.27 -4.34 -16.20
CA MET A 393 -0.39 -3.93 -14.79
C MET A 393 0.15 -2.51 -14.61
N GLY A 394 -0.70 -1.58 -14.18
CA GLY A 394 -0.37 -0.17 -14.00
C GLY A 394 -0.55 0.29 -12.55
N LEU A 395 0.32 1.14 -12.03
CA LEU A 395 0.24 1.72 -10.68
C LEU A 395 -0.36 3.13 -10.73
N PHE A 396 -1.27 3.51 -9.83
CA PHE A 396 -1.98 4.81 -9.89
C PHE A 396 -2.27 5.39 -8.51
N VAL A 397 -2.23 6.71 -8.33
CA VAL A 397 -2.60 7.36 -7.05
C VAL A 397 -4.04 7.87 -7.09
N ASP A 398 -4.99 7.22 -6.40
CA ASP A 398 -6.38 7.71 -6.30
C ASP A 398 -6.77 8.11 -4.87
N LEU A 399 -7.35 9.30 -4.72
CA LEU A 399 -7.82 9.84 -3.43
C LEU A 399 -9.27 9.42 -3.22
N ALA A 400 -9.58 8.75 -2.11
CA ALA A 400 -10.95 8.63 -1.62
C ALA A 400 -11.08 9.36 -0.28
N VAL A 401 -12.11 10.22 -0.21
CA VAL A 401 -12.47 11.08 0.92
C VAL A 401 -13.25 10.26 1.95
N ASP A 402 -12.55 9.66 2.93
CA ASP A 402 -13.18 9.04 4.11
C ASP A 402 -13.52 10.13 5.14
N SER A 403 -14.64 10.85 4.93
CA SER A 403 -15.17 11.76 5.94
C SER A 403 -16.28 11.07 6.76
N ALA A 404 -16.21 11.18 8.09
CA ALA A 404 -17.26 10.68 8.99
C ALA A 404 -18.61 11.42 8.83
N ALA A 405 -18.66 12.50 8.05
CA ALA A 405 -19.84 13.32 7.81
C ALA A 405 -20.99 12.53 7.17
N GLY A 406 -20.67 11.56 6.30
CA GLY A 406 -21.67 10.78 5.57
C GLY A 406 -22.28 9.60 6.33
N LEU A 407 -21.89 9.32 7.58
CA LEU A 407 -22.33 8.12 8.32
C LEU A 407 -23.73 8.26 8.91
N THR A 408 -24.60 7.29 8.66
CA THR A 408 -25.93 7.14 9.28
C THR A 408 -25.81 6.89 10.79
N SER A 409 -26.90 7.08 11.52
CA SER A 409 -27.00 6.87 12.96
C SER A 409 -26.60 5.46 13.36
N LYS A 410 -26.96 4.46 12.56
CA LYS A 410 -26.55 3.07 12.74
C LYS A 410 -25.04 2.91 12.58
N GLU A 411 -24.48 3.39 11.47
CA GLU A 411 -23.03 3.28 11.19
C GLU A 411 -22.20 4.03 12.23
N ARG A 412 -22.67 5.18 12.73
CA ARG A 412 -22.01 5.91 13.83
C ARG A 412 -22.01 5.11 15.13
N HIS A 413 -23.12 4.48 15.49
CA HIS A 413 -23.17 3.62 16.67
C HIS A 413 -22.26 2.41 16.53
N GLU A 414 -22.30 1.73 15.38
CA GLU A 414 -21.43 0.60 15.09
C GLU A 414 -19.95 1.01 15.14
N SER A 415 -19.61 2.16 14.56
CA SER A 415 -18.25 2.71 14.58
C SER A 415 -17.78 3.05 15.99
N LEU A 416 -18.59 3.74 16.80
CA LEU A 416 -18.23 4.13 18.17
C LEU A 416 -18.17 2.92 19.12
N GLU A 417 -19.06 1.94 18.95
CA GLU A 417 -19.03 0.71 19.72
C GLU A 417 -17.80 -0.15 19.34
N THR A 418 -17.49 -0.25 18.05
CA THR A 418 -16.36 -1.04 17.55
C THR A 418 -15.01 -0.41 17.91
N ILE A 419 -14.88 0.91 17.76
CA ILE A 419 -13.59 1.61 17.92
C ILE A 419 -13.36 2.04 19.37
N TRP A 420 -14.40 2.52 20.06
CA TRP A 420 -14.27 3.17 21.36
C TRP A 420 -15.03 2.45 22.49
N GLY A 421 -15.79 1.40 22.18
CA GLY A 421 -16.48 0.58 23.18
C GLY A 421 -17.59 1.30 23.94
N PHE A 422 -18.18 2.37 23.39
CA PHE A 422 -19.28 3.09 24.04
C PHE A 422 -20.43 3.42 23.09
N THR A 423 -21.64 3.49 23.65
CA THR A 423 -22.84 3.96 22.95
C THR A 423 -22.98 5.47 23.14
N CYS A 424 -23.03 6.24 22.05
CA CYS A 424 -23.22 7.67 22.10
C CYS A 424 -24.60 8.04 22.65
N GLN A 425 -24.64 8.95 23.63
CA GLN A 425 -25.87 9.48 24.22
C GLN A 425 -26.10 10.96 23.86
N CYS A 426 -25.51 11.46 22.77
CA CYS A 426 -25.73 12.83 22.35
C CYS A 426 -27.20 13.07 21.97
N ALA A 427 -27.60 14.33 21.93
CA ALA A 427 -28.98 14.72 21.61
C ALA A 427 -29.46 14.17 20.25
N LEU A 428 -28.56 14.01 19.27
CA LEU A 428 -28.89 13.43 17.98
C LEU A 428 -29.04 11.90 18.06
N CYS A 429 -28.09 11.18 18.65
CA CYS A 429 -28.15 9.72 18.80
C CYS A 429 -29.29 9.22 19.69
N THR A 430 -29.85 10.10 20.52
CA THR A 430 -31.00 9.82 21.39
C THR A 430 -32.30 10.50 20.93
N ALA A 431 -32.28 11.11 19.74
CA ALA A 431 -33.43 11.78 19.17
C ALA A 431 -34.56 10.80 18.81
N PRO A 432 -35.81 11.27 18.69
CA PRO A 432 -36.91 10.45 18.18
C PRO A 432 -36.60 9.83 16.81
N PRO A 433 -37.13 8.63 16.49
CA PRO A 433 -36.82 7.91 15.25
C PRO A 433 -37.06 8.73 13.97
N GLU A 434 -38.05 9.62 13.97
CA GLU A 434 -38.35 10.51 12.86
C GLU A 434 -37.24 11.55 12.60
N VAL A 435 -36.57 12.02 13.65
CA VAL A 435 -35.44 12.96 13.56
C VAL A 435 -34.18 12.24 13.10
N LEU A 436 -33.94 11.03 13.64
CA LEU A 436 -32.84 10.17 13.21
C LEU A 436 -32.93 9.82 11.73
N ARG A 437 -34.13 9.44 11.26
CA ARG A 437 -34.35 9.12 9.85
C ARG A 437 -34.10 10.31 8.93
N ALA A 438 -34.55 11.51 9.31
CA ALA A 438 -34.30 12.72 8.52
C ALA A 438 -32.79 13.04 8.45
N SER A 439 -32.07 12.93 9.57
CA SER A 439 -30.61 13.10 9.62
C SER A 439 -29.88 12.03 8.80
N ASP A 440 -30.35 10.79 8.83
CA ASP A 440 -29.75 9.70 8.03
C ASP A 440 -29.96 9.92 6.53
N GLU A 441 -31.15 10.38 6.11
CA GLU A 441 -31.42 10.78 4.72
C GLU A 441 -30.50 11.92 4.27
N HIS A 442 -30.30 12.96 5.10
CA HIS A 442 -29.35 14.03 4.82
C HIS A 442 -27.92 13.55 4.71
N ARG A 443 -27.48 12.64 5.59
CA ARG A 443 -26.10 12.12 5.60
C ARG A 443 -25.80 11.16 4.47
N GLU A 444 -26.79 10.39 4.03
CA GLU A 444 -26.70 9.62 2.79
C GLU A 444 -26.58 10.54 1.57
N GLU A 445 -27.32 11.65 1.55
CA GLU A 445 -27.22 12.66 0.50
C GLU A 445 -25.84 13.35 0.53
N ILE A 446 -25.32 13.72 1.71
CA ILE A 446 -23.95 14.23 1.90
C ILE A 446 -22.93 13.26 1.30
N ARG A 447 -22.99 11.96 1.66
CA ARG A 447 -22.09 10.92 1.12
C ARG A 447 -22.17 10.84 -0.40
N SER A 448 -23.38 10.86 -0.95
CA SER A 448 -23.60 10.83 -2.40
C SER A 448 -23.04 12.07 -3.08
N LEU A 449 -23.23 13.26 -2.49
CA LEU A 449 -22.79 14.53 -3.06
C LEU A 449 -21.27 14.67 -3.02
N GLN A 450 -20.60 14.17 -1.97
CA GLN A 450 -19.14 14.14 -1.89
C GLN A 450 -18.53 13.42 -3.11
N GLY A 451 -19.04 12.22 -3.45
CA GLY A 451 -18.61 11.51 -4.65
C GLY A 451 -19.00 12.24 -5.94
N LYS A 452 -20.22 12.79 -5.99
CA LYS A 452 -20.77 13.44 -7.18
C LYS A 452 -20.07 14.76 -7.54
N VAL A 453 -19.63 15.54 -6.56
CA VAL A 453 -18.85 16.77 -6.79
C VAL A 453 -17.55 16.44 -7.52
N VAL A 454 -16.83 15.42 -7.05
CA VAL A 454 -15.58 14.95 -7.68
C VAL A 454 -15.85 14.41 -9.07
N GLU A 455 -16.86 13.56 -9.24
CA GLU A 455 -17.24 12.99 -10.54
C GLU A 455 -17.57 14.08 -11.58
N LEU A 456 -18.36 15.08 -11.20
CA LEU A 456 -18.75 16.18 -12.07
C LEU A 456 -17.57 17.10 -12.39
N ALA A 457 -16.70 17.36 -11.41
CA ALA A 457 -15.47 18.13 -11.63
C ALA A 457 -14.54 17.43 -12.63
N GLN A 458 -14.35 16.12 -12.50
CA GLN A 458 -13.53 15.31 -13.41
C GLN A 458 -14.10 15.27 -14.83
N LYS A 459 -15.42 15.31 -14.98
CA LYS A 459 -16.10 15.42 -16.29
C LYS A 459 -16.03 16.83 -16.91
N GLY A 460 -15.41 17.79 -16.22
CA GLY A 460 -15.40 19.21 -16.63
C GLY A 460 -16.76 19.88 -16.53
N GLU A 461 -17.74 19.26 -15.86
CA GLU A 461 -19.08 19.78 -15.66
C GLU A 461 -19.12 20.74 -14.46
N PHE A 462 -18.24 21.75 -14.45
CA PHE A 462 -17.93 22.59 -13.28
C PHE A 462 -19.15 23.28 -12.67
N ASN A 463 -20.11 23.76 -13.49
CA ASN A 463 -21.33 24.38 -12.96
C ASN A 463 -22.20 23.37 -12.17
N LYS A 464 -22.30 22.13 -12.63
CA LYS A 464 -23.04 21.09 -11.90
C LYS A 464 -22.28 20.62 -10.67
N ALA A 465 -20.95 20.60 -10.74
CA ALA A 465 -20.11 20.31 -9.59
C ALA A 465 -20.28 21.39 -8.50
N ILE A 466 -20.39 22.65 -8.90
CA ILE A 466 -20.73 23.77 -8.01
C ILE A 466 -22.10 23.55 -7.38
N ASP A 467 -23.15 23.28 -8.16
CA ASP A 467 -24.50 23.03 -7.63
C ASP A 467 -24.52 21.89 -6.60
N ALA A 468 -23.78 20.81 -6.88
CA ALA A 468 -23.64 19.68 -5.97
C ALA A 468 -22.85 20.05 -4.69
N ALA A 469 -21.80 20.85 -4.82
CA ALA A 469 -21.01 21.32 -3.69
C ALA A 469 -21.82 22.26 -2.80
N GLU A 470 -22.61 23.18 -3.37
CA GLU A 470 -23.47 24.07 -2.61
C GLU A 470 -24.56 23.30 -1.86
N ARG A 471 -25.19 22.30 -2.50
CA ARG A 471 -26.16 21.43 -1.81
C ARG A 471 -25.50 20.68 -0.66
N LEU A 472 -24.27 20.20 -0.86
CA LEU A 472 -23.49 19.52 0.18
C LEU A 472 -23.25 20.44 1.38
N PHE A 473 -22.82 21.68 1.18
CA PHE A 473 -22.59 22.63 2.28
C PHE A 473 -23.86 22.96 3.05
N VAL A 474 -25.00 23.12 2.36
CA VAL A 474 -26.30 23.34 3.00
C VAL A 474 -26.63 22.19 3.94
N LEU A 475 -26.51 20.94 3.47
CA LEU A 475 -26.81 19.76 4.29
C LEU A 475 -25.87 19.62 5.48
N VAL A 476 -24.59 19.90 5.28
CA VAL A 476 -23.59 19.86 6.35
C VAL A 476 -23.92 20.88 7.44
N GLU A 477 -24.30 22.10 7.05
CA GLU A 477 -24.69 23.15 8.00
C GLU A 477 -25.97 22.76 8.76
N GLU A 478 -26.97 22.22 8.06
CA GLU A 478 -28.20 21.69 8.66
C GLU A 478 -27.92 20.55 9.66
N GLU A 479 -26.94 19.71 9.39
CA GLU A 479 -26.51 18.60 10.27
C GLU A 479 -25.53 19.01 11.37
N GLY A 480 -25.10 20.29 11.41
CA GLY A 480 -24.10 20.79 12.36
C GLY A 480 -22.72 20.14 12.19
N LEU A 481 -22.38 19.75 10.96
CA LEU A 481 -21.16 19.01 10.61
C LEU A 481 -20.04 19.90 10.07
N THR A 482 -20.13 21.21 10.24
CA THR A 482 -19.18 22.18 9.67
C THR A 482 -17.73 21.85 10.02
N GLU A 483 -17.46 21.43 11.25
CA GLU A 483 -16.11 21.03 11.70
C GLU A 483 -15.60 19.71 11.09
N GLN A 484 -16.49 18.91 10.49
CA GLN A 484 -16.14 17.66 9.79
C GLN A 484 -15.87 17.88 8.30
N MET A 485 -15.90 19.13 7.83
CA MET A 485 -15.61 19.51 6.44
C MET A 485 -14.16 19.89 6.20
N GLY A 486 -13.23 19.56 7.10
CA GLY A 486 -11.81 19.94 6.97
C GLY A 486 -11.25 19.67 5.57
N GLY A 487 -10.88 20.76 4.87
CA GLY A 487 -10.33 20.73 3.50
C GLY A 487 -11.37 20.78 2.36
N MET A 488 -12.67 20.71 2.65
CA MET A 488 -13.72 20.68 1.62
C MET A 488 -14.01 22.04 1.01
N HIS A 489 -13.60 23.15 1.64
CA HIS A 489 -13.73 24.50 1.07
C HIS A 489 -12.75 24.77 -0.08
N GLU A 490 -11.71 23.96 -0.25
CA GLU A 490 -10.77 24.09 -1.37
C GLU A 490 -11.37 23.64 -2.71
N VAL A 491 -12.22 22.62 -2.67
CA VAL A 491 -12.92 22.10 -3.87
C VAL A 491 -13.79 23.17 -4.53
N PRO A 492 -14.75 23.83 -3.85
CA PRO A 492 -15.52 24.92 -4.43
C PRO A 492 -14.64 26.12 -4.76
N ALA A 493 -13.55 26.40 -4.01
CA ALA A 493 -12.62 27.47 -4.37
C ALA A 493 -12.03 27.26 -5.78
N ARG A 494 -11.57 26.04 -6.07
CA ARG A 494 -11.03 25.66 -7.38
C ARG A 494 -12.10 25.64 -8.46
N LEU A 495 -13.30 25.12 -8.16
CA LEU A 495 -14.42 25.10 -9.11
C LEU A 495 -14.86 26.51 -9.50
N TYR A 496 -15.01 27.41 -8.53
CA TYR A 496 -15.39 28.80 -8.77
C TYR A 496 -14.31 29.57 -9.53
N TYR A 497 -13.04 29.28 -9.25
CA TYR A 497 -11.91 29.80 -10.03
C TYR A 497 -11.98 29.35 -11.50
N HIS A 498 -12.27 28.07 -11.75
CA HIS A 498 -12.38 27.51 -13.10
C HIS A 498 -13.52 28.11 -13.94
N VAL A 499 -14.67 28.41 -13.32
CA VAL A 499 -15.78 29.09 -14.02
C VAL A 499 -15.59 30.62 -14.09
N GLY A 500 -14.45 31.13 -13.61
CA GLY A 500 -14.09 32.54 -13.68
C GLY A 500 -14.79 33.44 -12.64
N ASN A 501 -15.48 32.84 -11.67
CA ASN A 501 -16.11 33.55 -10.55
C ASN A 501 -15.10 33.75 -9.42
N LEU A 502 -14.22 34.74 -9.62
CA LEU A 502 -13.08 35.01 -8.74
C LEU A 502 -13.52 35.44 -7.33
N GLU A 503 -14.64 36.15 -7.19
CA GLU A 503 -15.17 36.56 -5.88
C GLU A 503 -15.55 35.35 -5.01
N LYS A 504 -16.26 34.38 -5.61
CA LYS A 504 -16.60 33.13 -4.91
C LYS A 504 -15.36 32.26 -4.66
N ALA A 505 -14.42 32.21 -5.61
CA ALA A 505 -13.16 31.49 -5.42
C ALA A 505 -12.39 32.03 -4.20
N LEU A 506 -12.32 33.37 -4.07
CA LEU A 506 -11.69 34.04 -2.94
C LEU A 506 -12.44 33.74 -1.63
N GLU A 507 -13.78 33.84 -1.63
CA GLU A 507 -14.62 33.55 -0.46
C GLU A 507 -14.32 32.14 0.10
N TYR A 508 -14.31 31.12 -0.77
CA TYR A 508 -14.08 29.74 -0.37
C TYR A 508 -12.63 29.47 0.04
N THR A 509 -11.65 30.11 -0.61
CA THR A 509 -10.23 30.01 -0.21
C THR A 509 -10.00 30.61 1.17
N LEU A 510 -10.67 31.73 1.50
CA LEU A 510 -10.62 32.34 2.83
C LEU A 510 -11.28 31.46 3.91
N LYS A 511 -12.35 30.73 3.58
CA LYS A 511 -12.95 29.74 4.48
C LYS A 511 -11.99 28.58 4.75
N ALA A 512 -11.37 28.01 3.72
CA ALA A 512 -10.36 26.96 3.88
C ALA A 512 -9.19 27.43 4.77
N LYS A 513 -8.73 28.66 4.56
CA LYS A 513 -7.69 29.27 5.40
C LYS A 513 -8.15 29.42 6.86
N HIS A 514 -9.38 29.90 7.08
CA HIS A 514 -9.92 30.11 8.42
C HIS A 514 -10.02 28.81 9.22
N GLU A 515 -10.34 27.69 8.56
CA GLU A 515 -10.37 26.36 9.19
C GLU A 515 -8.99 25.97 9.73
N ILE A 516 -7.93 26.16 8.94
CA ILE A 516 -6.55 25.86 9.38
C ILE A 516 -6.10 26.78 10.52
N ASP A 517 -6.51 28.05 10.50
CA ASP A 517 -6.24 28.99 11.60
C ASP A 517 -7.00 28.63 12.91
N GLY A 518 -8.12 27.91 12.81
CA GLY A 518 -8.98 27.55 13.94
C GLY A 518 -8.40 26.49 14.88
N HIS A 519 -7.41 25.71 14.44
CA HIS A 519 -6.89 24.52 15.15
C HIS A 519 -5.76 24.78 16.18
N GLY A 520 -5.43 26.05 16.48
CA GLY A 520 -4.42 26.38 17.50
C GLY A 520 -3.01 26.55 16.92
N VAL A 521 -1.98 25.88 17.47
CA VAL A 521 -0.61 26.01 16.94
C VAL A 521 -0.47 25.11 15.71
N PRO A 522 -0.31 25.65 14.50
CA PRO A 522 -0.26 24.84 13.30
C PRO A 522 1.03 24.01 13.28
N SER A 523 0.88 22.73 12.94
CA SER A 523 1.96 21.81 12.59
C SER A 523 2.80 22.36 11.43
N ALA A 524 3.97 21.77 11.18
CA ALA A 524 4.82 22.20 10.06
C ALA A 524 4.09 22.08 8.71
N SER A 525 3.30 21.02 8.52
CA SER A 525 2.48 20.80 7.33
C SER A 525 1.35 21.83 7.20
N GLU A 526 0.69 22.20 8.30
CA GLU A 526 -0.36 23.25 8.26
C GLU A 526 0.24 24.63 7.95
N LYS A 527 1.47 24.92 8.38
CA LYS A 527 2.16 26.17 8.01
C LYS A 527 2.48 26.25 6.52
N GLU A 528 2.91 25.14 5.92
CA GLU A 528 3.17 25.04 4.48
C GLU A 528 1.88 25.15 3.68
N HIS A 529 0.82 24.48 4.13
CA HIS A 529 -0.51 24.58 3.53
C HIS A 529 -1.06 26.01 3.60
N MET A 530 -0.90 26.69 4.74
CA MET A 530 -1.25 28.10 4.89
C MET A 530 -0.49 29.00 3.93
N ALA A 531 0.79 28.74 3.69
CA ALA A 531 1.57 29.49 2.70
C ALA A 531 1.02 29.30 1.28
N MET A 532 0.58 28.09 0.94
CA MET A 532 -0.05 27.78 -0.35
C MET A 532 -1.40 28.52 -0.52
N LEU A 533 -2.28 28.47 0.47
CA LEU A 533 -3.56 29.19 0.44
C LEU A 533 -3.37 30.71 0.35
N MET A 534 -2.39 31.26 1.08
CA MET A 534 -2.03 32.67 0.97
C MET A 534 -1.54 33.05 -0.43
N GLY A 535 -0.71 32.22 -1.06
CA GLY A 535 -0.27 32.43 -2.43
C GLY A 535 -1.41 32.36 -3.45
N PHE A 536 -2.43 31.52 -3.20
CA PHE A 536 -3.62 31.45 -4.04
C PHE A 536 -4.55 32.67 -3.84
N ILE A 537 -4.72 33.14 -2.59
CA ILE A 537 -5.44 34.38 -2.27
C ILE A 537 -4.80 35.56 -3.01
N GLU A 538 -3.50 35.76 -2.88
CA GLU A 538 -2.78 36.85 -3.55
C GLU A 538 -2.91 36.79 -5.08
N ARG A 539 -3.06 35.59 -5.65
CA ARG A 539 -3.29 35.41 -7.09
C ARG A 539 -4.70 35.85 -7.47
N ILE A 540 -5.71 35.35 -6.77
CA ILE A 540 -7.12 35.68 -7.06
C ILE A 540 -7.35 37.18 -6.87
N GLU A 541 -6.80 37.80 -5.82
CA GLU A 541 -6.90 39.24 -5.57
C GLU A 541 -6.30 40.07 -6.71
N ARG A 542 -5.10 39.70 -7.18
CA ARG A 542 -4.50 40.34 -8.37
C ARG A 542 -5.35 40.21 -9.62
N GLU A 543 -5.91 39.03 -9.88
CA GLU A 543 -6.77 38.81 -11.05
C GLU A 543 -8.10 39.60 -10.96
N ILE A 544 -8.63 39.81 -9.74
CA ILE A 544 -9.79 40.68 -9.51
C ILE A 544 -9.41 42.13 -9.80
N GLU A 545 -8.29 42.61 -9.28
CA GLU A 545 -7.78 43.97 -9.53
C GLU A 545 -7.54 44.22 -11.02
N ASP A 546 -6.89 43.28 -11.72
CA ASP A 546 -6.62 43.37 -13.16
C ASP A 546 -7.91 43.40 -13.99
N LYS A 547 -8.95 42.64 -13.59
CA LYS A 547 -10.28 42.69 -14.24
C LYS A 547 -11.04 43.98 -13.94
N GLN A 548 -10.81 44.61 -12.79
CA GLN A 548 -11.44 45.89 -12.43
C GLN A 548 -10.73 47.10 -13.09
N ALA A 549 -9.45 46.93 -13.46
CA ALA A 549 -8.66 47.93 -14.16
C ALA A 549 -8.86 47.94 -15.70
N GLN A 550 -9.49 46.90 -16.25
CA GLN A 550 -9.93 46.78 -17.65
C GLN A 550 -11.37 47.25 -17.82
#